data_AF-A0A6V7VHU2-F1
#
_entry.id   AF-A0A6V7VHU2-F1
#
_cell.length_a   1.000
_cell.length_b   1.000
_cell.length_c   1.000
_cell.angle_alpha   90.00
_cell.angle_beta   90.00
_cell.angle_gamma   90.00
#
_symmetry.space_group_name_H-M   'P 1'
#
loop_
_entity.id
_entity.type
_entity.pdbx_description
1 polymer ?
#
loop_
_entity_poly.entity_id
_entity_poly.type
_entity_poly.pdbx_seq_one_letter_code
_entity_poly.pdbx_strand_id
1 'polypeptide(L)'
;MSNEVLITNVSIGNINLFNYGFGIGFTEGKSIIMTGTLLNGGSCIKLGDAGVLLQTADAVFHFSPNNVAKHVICNSWMKGKGWTPEDKSGGYPFNANNQFELQWIAEPNNTVKIYVDRKLFRTFSREDLSKVVQIDFSYAIRISSIKLCREEIETTTPEIPTTTPPPPTCPNEVLITNVSIGNINLINYGFGIGFTEGKSIIMTGTFLNGGSCIKLADKGKILETADVAFHFATDPTKNLTICNSWIKGKGWTPEDRSGGYPFNPNKQFFMEWVAEPNNTIKLNVDGKFWKTFSREDLSDIEQLDFSYAIRISSVKLCRQDIETTTPEIPTTTPPPPTCPNEVLITNVSIGNVNLLNYGFGIGLM
;
A
#
# COMPACT_ATOMS: atom_id res chain seq x y z
N MET A 1 25.37 2.95 4.23
CA MET A 1 24.31 3.39 3.29
C MET A 1 23.17 3.96 4.13
N SER A 2 22.50 5.05 3.74
CA SER A 2 21.58 5.77 4.64
C SER A 2 20.32 4.95 4.97
N ASN A 3 20.11 4.64 6.26
CA ASN A 3 18.94 3.89 6.80
C ASN A 3 17.70 4.77 6.98
N GLU A 4 17.48 5.66 6.02
CA GLU A 4 16.47 6.70 6.09
C GLU A 4 15.51 6.52 4.92
N VAL A 5 14.22 6.45 5.22
CA VAL A 5 13.19 6.41 4.20
C VAL A 5 12.42 7.72 4.25
N LEU A 6 12.43 8.45 3.12
CA LEU A 6 11.71 9.71 2.96
C LEU A 6 10.44 9.48 2.15
N ILE A 7 9.30 9.83 2.74
CA ILE A 7 7.98 9.82 2.13
C ILE A 7 7.59 11.27 1.83
N THR A 8 7.25 11.58 0.57
CA THR A 8 6.84 12.91 0.11
C THR A 8 5.45 12.88 -0.51
N ASN A 9 4.82 14.05 -0.69
CA ASN A 9 3.48 14.19 -1.28
C ASN A 9 2.41 13.40 -0.52
N VAL A 10 2.49 13.45 0.81
CA VAL A 10 1.67 12.67 1.72
C VAL A 10 0.23 13.22 1.72
N SER A 11 -0.71 12.47 1.15
CA SER A 11 -2.15 12.74 1.30
C SER A 11 -2.64 12.32 2.69
N ILE A 12 -3.74 12.92 3.17
CA ILE A 12 -4.41 12.56 4.43
C ILE A 12 -4.64 11.06 4.46
N GLY A 13 -4.22 10.39 5.54
CA GLY A 13 -4.49 8.97 5.71
C GLY A 13 -3.53 8.21 6.61
N ASN A 14 -3.70 6.91 6.55
CA ASN A 14 -2.96 5.92 7.30
C ASN A 14 -1.74 5.42 6.50
N ILE A 15 -0.56 5.47 7.11
CA ILE A 15 0.70 4.99 6.55
C ILE A 15 1.14 3.78 7.37
N ASN A 16 1.32 2.64 6.71
CA ASN A 16 1.90 1.46 7.33
C ASN A 16 3.43 1.57 7.32
N LEU A 17 4.02 1.72 8.50
CA LEU A 17 5.46 1.92 8.69
C LEU A 17 6.27 0.69 8.24
N PHE A 18 5.72 -0.52 8.36
CA PHE A 18 6.38 -1.75 7.92
C PHE A 18 6.67 -1.74 6.42
N ASN A 19 5.74 -1.23 5.61
CA ASN A 19 5.88 -1.15 4.14
C ASN A 19 7.04 -0.25 3.70
N TYR A 20 7.45 0.69 4.55
CA TYR A 20 8.58 1.60 4.31
C TYR A 20 9.85 1.13 5.02
N GLY A 21 9.96 -0.17 5.34
CA GLY A 21 11.16 -0.74 5.95
C GLY A 21 11.41 -0.34 7.40
N PHE A 22 10.46 0.33 8.07
CA PHE A 22 10.61 0.72 9.48
C PHE A 22 10.48 -0.46 10.46
N GLY A 23 9.94 -1.58 9.98
CA GLY A 23 9.68 -2.78 10.78
C GLY A 23 8.50 -2.63 11.73
N ILE A 24 8.37 -3.59 12.65
CA ILE A 24 7.34 -3.59 13.71
C ILE A 24 7.91 -2.89 14.95
N GLY A 25 7.05 -2.21 15.68
CA GLY A 25 7.33 -1.53 16.93
C GLY A 25 7.97 -0.16 16.73
N PHE A 26 7.63 0.77 17.61
CA PHE A 26 8.32 2.04 17.76
C PHE A 26 9.19 1.96 19.02
N THR A 27 10.31 1.26 18.89
CA THR A 27 11.23 0.88 19.97
C THR A 27 12.58 1.59 19.82
N GLU A 28 13.45 1.49 20.83
CA GLU A 28 14.78 2.12 20.86
C GLU A 28 15.56 1.98 19.54
N GLY A 29 16.32 3.03 19.20
CA GLY A 29 17.02 3.14 17.91
C GLY A 29 16.12 3.61 16.75
N LYS A 30 14.81 3.82 16.98
CA LYS A 30 13.89 4.34 15.95
C LYS A 30 13.45 5.78 16.21
N SER A 31 13.32 6.54 15.13
CA SER A 31 12.68 7.86 15.16
C SER A 31 11.85 8.13 13.91
N ILE A 32 10.83 8.96 14.08
CA ILE A 32 9.93 9.44 13.03
C ILE A 32 10.03 10.97 13.03
N ILE A 33 10.38 11.55 11.89
CA ILE A 33 10.46 13.01 11.71
C ILE A 33 9.41 13.40 10.66
N MET A 34 8.53 14.33 11.01
CA MET A 34 7.47 14.82 10.14
C MET A 34 7.65 16.31 9.91
N THR A 35 7.52 16.76 8.66
CA THR A 35 7.37 18.19 8.37
C THR A 35 5.96 18.46 7.87
N GLY A 36 5.39 19.59 8.25
CA GLY A 36 4.03 19.92 7.88
C GLY A 36 3.56 21.27 8.37
N THR A 37 2.26 21.52 8.25
CA THR A 37 1.62 22.76 8.70
C THR A 37 0.32 22.44 9.43
N LEU A 38 0.10 23.06 10.59
CA LEU A 38 -1.17 23.00 11.28
C LEU A 38 -2.16 23.98 10.65
N LEU A 39 -3.37 23.50 10.35
CA LEU A 39 -4.47 24.34 9.89
C LEU A 39 -5.26 24.87 11.10
N ASN A 40 -6.25 25.72 10.85
CA ASN A 40 -7.15 26.18 11.91
C ASN A 40 -8.03 25.02 12.40
N GLY A 41 -7.76 24.55 13.62
CA GLY A 41 -8.58 23.55 14.31
C GLY A 41 -7.77 22.55 15.12
N GLY A 42 -8.44 21.48 15.54
CA GLY A 42 -7.80 20.30 16.12
C GLY A 42 -7.23 19.40 15.03
N SER A 43 -6.02 18.90 15.26
CA SER A 43 -5.39 17.87 14.43
C SER A 43 -5.19 16.60 15.22
N CYS A 44 -4.95 15.49 14.53
CA CYS A 44 -4.77 14.20 15.16
C CYS A 44 -3.65 13.46 14.45
N ILE A 45 -2.65 12.99 15.20
CA ILE A 45 -1.59 12.11 14.72
C ILE A 45 -1.56 10.90 15.68
N LYS A 46 -1.58 9.68 15.16
CA LYS A 46 -1.63 8.46 15.96
C LYS A 46 -0.56 7.47 15.50
N LEU A 47 0.10 6.80 16.43
CA LEU A 47 0.74 5.51 16.21
C LEU A 47 -0.19 4.40 16.71
N GLY A 48 -0.22 3.28 16.01
CA GLY A 48 -1.05 2.17 16.45
C GLY A 48 -0.75 0.83 15.80
N ASP A 49 -1.52 -0.15 16.27
CA ASP A 49 -1.43 -1.56 15.93
C ASP A 49 -2.01 -1.85 14.54
N ALA A 50 -1.83 -3.07 14.06
CA ALA A 50 -2.42 -3.52 12.80
C ALA A 50 -3.96 -3.45 12.81
N GLY A 51 -4.55 -2.67 11.89
CA GLY A 51 -5.99 -2.65 11.64
C GLY A 51 -6.58 -1.24 11.53
N VAL A 52 -7.89 -1.10 11.70
CA VAL A 52 -8.57 0.21 11.68
C VAL A 52 -8.50 0.82 13.08
N LEU A 53 -7.71 1.89 13.23
CA LEU A 53 -7.56 2.58 14.52
C LEU A 53 -8.91 3.03 15.05
N LEU A 54 -9.10 2.93 16.37
CA LEU A 54 -10.34 3.28 17.07
C LEU A 54 -11.53 2.34 16.79
N GLN A 55 -11.33 1.25 16.05
CA GLN A 55 -12.36 0.25 15.80
C GLN A 55 -11.83 -1.15 16.08
N THR A 56 -10.87 -1.59 15.27
CA THR A 56 -10.32 -2.95 15.31
C THR A 56 -8.89 -3.01 15.83
N ALA A 57 -8.22 -1.85 15.97
CA ALA A 57 -6.84 -1.71 16.40
C ALA A 57 -6.63 -0.56 17.40
N ASP A 58 -5.66 -0.74 18.29
CA ASP A 58 -5.28 0.23 19.33
C ASP A 58 -4.53 1.42 18.72
N ALA A 59 -4.82 2.62 19.22
CA ALA A 59 -4.00 3.80 18.99
C ALA A 59 -3.13 4.02 20.23
N VAL A 60 -1.99 3.33 20.26
CA VAL A 60 -1.11 3.26 21.43
C VAL A 60 -0.48 4.61 21.78
N PHE A 61 -0.32 5.50 20.80
CA PHE A 61 0.08 6.88 21.03
C PHE A 61 -0.72 7.82 20.15
N HIS A 62 -1.41 8.77 20.75
CA HIS A 62 -2.18 9.82 20.09
C HIS A 62 -1.62 11.18 20.51
N PHE A 63 -1.30 12.00 19.51
CA PHE A 63 -0.78 13.35 19.64
C PHE A 63 -1.70 14.30 18.88
N SER A 64 -2.36 15.22 19.61
CA SER A 64 -3.40 16.09 19.06
C SER A 64 -3.14 17.54 19.40
N PRO A 65 -2.40 18.28 18.56
CA PRO A 65 -2.30 19.72 18.68
C PRO A 65 -3.57 20.39 18.16
N ASN A 66 -4.05 21.38 18.91
CA ASN A 66 -5.15 22.24 18.51
C ASN A 66 -4.65 23.67 18.30
N ASN A 67 -4.67 24.13 17.05
CA ASN A 67 -4.13 25.43 16.67
C ASN A 67 -5.03 26.61 17.02
N VAL A 68 -6.30 26.37 17.34
CA VAL A 68 -7.23 27.40 17.83
C VAL A 68 -7.16 27.51 19.34
N ALA A 69 -7.31 26.38 20.04
CA ALA A 69 -7.33 26.33 21.51
C ALA A 69 -5.93 26.35 22.14
N LYS A 70 -4.86 26.35 21.32
CA LYS A 70 -3.46 26.46 21.73
C LYS A 70 -3.07 25.51 22.85
N HIS A 71 -3.33 24.22 22.65
CA HIS A 71 -2.86 23.15 23.51
C HIS A 71 -2.55 21.89 22.70
N VAL A 72 -1.85 20.95 23.33
CA VAL A 72 -1.59 19.62 22.78
C VAL A 72 -2.11 18.58 23.76
N ILE A 73 -2.89 17.62 23.27
CA ILE A 73 -3.33 16.45 24.03
C ILE A 73 -2.48 15.25 23.61
N CYS A 74 -1.93 14.54 24.59
CA CYS A 74 -1.40 13.19 24.43
C CYS A 74 -2.29 12.17 25.15
N ASN A 75 -2.58 11.05 24.50
CA ASN A 75 -3.41 9.97 25.05
C ASN A 75 -3.16 8.67 24.27
N SER A 76 -3.91 7.63 24.60
CA SER A 76 -4.02 6.37 23.89
C SER A 76 -5.50 5.97 23.79
N TRP A 77 -5.86 5.20 22.76
CA TRP A 77 -7.15 4.55 22.66
C TRP A 77 -6.95 3.05 22.59
N MET A 78 -7.68 2.32 23.43
CA MET A 78 -7.55 0.86 23.54
C MET A 78 -8.87 0.21 23.15
N LYS A 79 -8.80 -0.76 22.24
CA LYS A 79 -9.94 -1.51 21.72
C LYS A 79 -10.73 -2.15 22.85
N GLY A 80 -12.04 -1.90 22.86
CA GLY A 80 -12.94 -2.38 23.89
C GLY A 80 -12.87 -1.63 25.23
N LYS A 81 -11.96 -0.65 25.39
CA LYS A 81 -11.84 0.19 26.59
C LYS A 81 -12.07 1.68 26.32
N GLY A 82 -11.77 2.16 25.12
CA GLY A 82 -11.91 3.56 24.72
C GLY A 82 -10.66 4.39 24.99
N TRP A 83 -10.84 5.71 25.09
CA TRP A 83 -9.77 6.67 25.36
C TRP A 83 -9.31 6.58 26.81
N THR A 84 -7.99 6.62 27.03
CA THR A 84 -7.44 6.74 28.38
C THR A 84 -7.52 8.21 28.86
N PRO A 85 -7.14 8.56 30.10
CA PRO A 85 -7.14 9.96 30.53
C PRO A 85 -6.21 10.85 29.70
N GLU A 86 -6.69 12.03 29.31
CA GLU A 86 -5.94 13.00 28.52
C GLU A 86 -4.78 13.60 29.31
N ASP A 87 -3.64 13.76 28.65
CA ASP A 87 -2.51 14.54 29.15
C ASP A 87 -2.36 15.84 28.36
N LYS A 88 -2.63 16.98 29.01
CA LYS A 88 -2.56 18.34 28.45
C LYS A 88 -1.34 19.15 28.90
N SER A 89 -0.40 18.50 29.60
CA SER A 89 0.79 19.20 30.11
C SER A 89 1.75 19.63 28.99
N GLY A 90 2.58 20.64 29.28
CA GLY A 90 3.62 21.14 28.36
C GLY A 90 3.25 22.36 27.53
N GLY A 91 1.96 22.73 27.44
CA GLY A 91 1.52 23.93 26.71
C GLY A 91 1.41 23.72 25.19
N TYR A 92 1.80 24.72 24.40
CA TYR A 92 1.67 24.71 22.94
C TYR A 92 2.97 25.15 22.24
N PRO A 93 3.70 24.23 21.59
CA PRO A 93 5.04 24.50 21.08
C PRO A 93 5.07 25.00 19.63
N PHE A 94 3.92 25.06 18.95
CA PHE A 94 3.85 25.40 17.53
C PHE A 94 3.67 26.91 17.31
N ASN A 95 4.38 27.44 16.32
CA ASN A 95 4.17 28.81 15.85
C ASN A 95 3.02 28.85 14.83
N ALA A 96 2.10 29.80 14.97
CA ALA A 96 0.96 29.91 14.05
C ALA A 96 1.44 30.19 12.62
N ASN A 97 0.91 29.43 11.64
CA ASN A 97 1.13 29.56 10.20
C ASN A 97 2.56 29.26 9.68
N ASN A 98 3.46 28.76 10.52
CA ASN A 98 4.76 28.28 10.08
C ASN A 98 4.74 26.77 9.83
N GLN A 99 5.61 26.33 8.93
CA GLN A 99 5.94 24.92 8.81
C GLN A 99 6.59 24.45 10.11
N PHE A 100 6.18 23.29 10.61
CA PHE A 100 6.79 22.64 11.78
C PHE A 100 7.69 21.49 11.36
N GLU A 101 8.68 21.18 12.20
CA GLU A 101 9.36 19.89 12.25
C GLU A 101 8.96 19.18 13.56
N LEU A 102 8.29 18.03 13.46
CA LEU A 102 7.87 17.21 14.58
C LEU A 102 8.70 15.93 14.57
N GLN A 103 9.49 15.70 15.62
CA GLN A 103 10.30 14.50 15.76
C GLN A 103 9.85 13.69 16.98
N TRP A 104 9.60 12.41 16.76
CA TRP A 104 9.37 11.42 17.80
C TRP A 104 10.55 10.48 17.85
N ILE A 105 11.11 10.29 19.05
CA ILE A 105 12.20 9.36 19.30
C ILE A 105 11.72 8.33 20.31
N ALA A 106 11.88 7.05 19.97
CA ALA A 106 11.58 5.95 20.87
C ALA A 106 12.72 5.77 21.88
N GLU A 107 12.35 5.65 23.14
CA GLU A 107 13.25 5.49 24.29
C GLU A 107 12.88 4.23 25.07
N PRO A 108 13.77 3.75 25.96
CA PRO A 108 13.45 2.63 26.85
C PRO A 108 12.13 2.83 27.62
N ASN A 109 11.54 1.72 28.06
CA ASN A 109 10.31 1.69 28.86
C ASN A 109 9.09 2.35 28.16
N ASN A 110 8.90 2.07 26.86
CA ASN A 110 7.78 2.56 26.05
C ASN A 110 7.63 4.09 26.10
N THR A 111 8.75 4.81 26.14
CA THR A 111 8.76 6.27 26.23
C THR A 111 8.96 6.88 24.85
N VAL A 112 8.18 7.91 24.53
CA VAL A 112 8.35 8.74 23.34
C VAL A 112 8.85 10.11 23.78
N LYS A 113 10.05 10.50 23.32
CA LYS A 113 10.51 11.90 23.38
C LYS A 113 9.97 12.64 22.16
N ILE A 114 9.34 13.79 22.41
CA ILE A 114 8.67 14.60 21.40
C ILE A 114 9.41 15.93 21.29
N TYR A 115 9.94 16.20 20.10
CA TYR A 115 10.57 17.46 19.75
C TYR A 115 9.72 18.20 18.73
N VAL A 116 9.61 19.51 18.89
CA VAL A 116 8.99 20.42 17.93
C VAL A 116 10.01 21.49 17.60
N ASP A 117 10.30 21.67 16.31
CA ASP A 117 11.31 22.59 15.79
C ASP A 117 12.66 22.45 16.52
N ARG A 118 13.11 21.19 16.67
CA ARG A 118 14.37 20.78 17.33
C ARG A 118 14.45 21.11 18.83
N LYS A 119 13.36 21.53 19.46
CA LYS A 119 13.28 21.75 20.91
C LYS A 119 12.48 20.64 21.57
N LEU A 120 12.99 20.10 22.68
CA LEU A 120 12.26 19.12 23.47
C LEU A 120 10.96 19.76 23.96
N PHE A 121 9.83 19.21 23.52
CA PHE A 121 8.52 19.64 23.96
C PHE A 121 8.13 18.88 25.23
N ARG A 122 8.15 17.54 25.17
CA ARG A 122 7.81 16.68 26.29
C ARG A 122 8.19 15.22 26.07
N THR A 123 8.03 14.42 27.11
CA THR A 123 7.99 12.95 27.05
C THR A 123 6.56 12.43 27.27
N PHE A 124 6.28 11.24 26.73
CA PHE A 124 5.04 10.51 26.95
C PHE A 124 5.33 9.02 27.06
N SER A 125 4.76 8.35 28.07
CA SER A 125 4.89 6.91 28.30
C SER A 125 3.56 6.40 28.83
N ARG A 126 3.01 5.35 28.19
CA ARG A 126 1.72 4.77 28.59
C ARG A 126 1.55 3.33 28.13
N GLU A 127 1.43 3.13 26.83
CA GLU A 127 1.10 1.83 26.23
C GLU A 127 2.33 1.19 25.58
N ASP A 128 2.23 -0.11 25.34
CA ASP A 128 3.26 -0.89 24.67
C ASP A 128 3.46 -0.43 23.22
N LEU A 129 4.65 0.11 22.93
CA LEU A 129 5.00 0.60 21.59
C LEU A 129 5.51 -0.50 20.67
N SER A 130 5.74 -1.72 21.18
CA SER A 130 6.30 -2.83 20.39
C SER A 130 5.38 -3.31 19.26
N LYS A 131 4.08 -2.98 19.33
CA LYS A 131 3.06 -3.38 18.35
C LYS A 131 2.76 -2.32 17.29
N VAL A 132 3.37 -1.14 17.39
CA VAL A 132 3.19 -0.06 16.41
C VAL A 132 3.61 -0.54 15.02
N VAL A 133 2.70 -0.45 14.06
CA VAL A 133 2.98 -0.74 12.64
C VAL A 133 2.48 0.33 11.70
N GLN A 134 1.75 1.32 12.20
CA GLN A 134 1.15 2.35 11.37
C GLN A 134 1.14 3.70 12.06
N ILE A 135 1.19 4.75 11.24
CA ILE A 135 0.95 6.13 11.63
C ILE A 135 -0.29 6.65 10.88
N ASP A 136 -1.21 7.30 11.58
CA ASP A 136 -2.41 7.92 11.02
C ASP A 136 -2.41 9.41 11.34
N PHE A 137 -2.77 10.26 10.39
CA PHE A 137 -2.98 11.68 10.66
C PHE A 137 -4.23 12.19 9.96
N SER A 138 -4.98 13.05 10.66
CA SER A 138 -6.30 13.52 10.25
C SER A 138 -6.62 14.93 10.79
N TYR A 139 -7.71 15.49 10.25
CA TYR A 139 -8.28 16.81 10.60
C TYR A 139 -7.39 18.00 10.18
N ALA A 140 -7.18 18.98 11.06
CA ALA A 140 -6.59 20.28 10.74
C ALA A 140 -5.05 20.24 10.63
N ILE A 141 -4.51 19.38 9.77
CA ILE A 141 -3.08 19.22 9.54
C ILE A 141 -2.78 18.87 8.09
N ARG A 142 -1.66 19.38 7.57
CA ARG A 142 -1.06 18.94 6.31
C ARG A 142 0.33 18.42 6.60
N ILE A 143 0.63 17.21 6.14
CA ILE A 143 1.97 16.62 6.25
C ILE A 143 2.64 16.76 4.88
N SER A 144 3.82 17.37 4.86
CA SER A 144 4.63 17.54 3.65
C SER A 144 5.56 16.37 3.43
N SER A 145 6.19 15.89 4.50
CA SER A 145 7.08 14.73 4.45
C SER A 145 7.09 13.97 5.76
N ILE A 146 7.39 12.67 5.67
CA ILE A 146 7.72 11.81 6.81
C ILE A 146 9.06 11.14 6.51
N LYS A 147 9.98 11.23 7.45
CA LYS A 147 11.28 10.56 7.44
C LYS A 147 11.31 9.53 8.55
N LEU A 148 11.56 8.29 8.17
CA LEU A 148 11.65 7.15 9.07
C LEU A 148 13.12 6.77 9.25
N CYS A 149 13.60 6.76 10.49
CA CYS A 149 15.00 6.46 10.82
C CYS A 149 15.07 5.27 11.77
N ARG A 150 15.99 4.34 11.51
CA ARG A 150 16.28 3.20 12.38
C ARG A 150 17.79 2.94 12.45
N GLU A 151 18.29 2.56 13.61
CA GLU A 151 19.61 1.95 13.75
C GLU A 151 19.57 0.49 13.30
N GLU A 152 20.61 0.02 12.60
CA GLU A 152 20.75 -1.42 12.31
C GLU A 152 21.04 -2.16 13.60
N ILE A 153 20.17 -3.11 13.96
CA ILE A 153 20.56 -4.19 14.85
C ILE A 153 21.18 -5.24 13.93
N GLU A 154 22.50 -5.45 14.00
CA GLU A 154 23.16 -6.57 13.35
C GLU A 154 22.54 -7.88 13.87
N THR A 155 21.56 -8.42 13.14
CA THR A 155 21.04 -9.75 13.42
C THR A 155 21.98 -10.76 12.79
N THR A 156 22.98 -11.21 13.55
CA THR A 156 23.72 -12.44 13.24
C THR A 156 22.79 -13.63 13.42
N THR A 157 21.95 -13.90 12.43
CA THR A 157 21.25 -15.18 12.31
C THR A 157 21.91 -15.93 11.15
N PRO A 158 22.51 -17.11 11.37
CA PRO A 158 23.09 -17.89 10.28
C PRO A 158 21.99 -18.30 9.31
N GLU A 159 22.07 -17.80 8.07
CA GLU A 159 21.21 -18.23 6.97
C GLU A 159 21.39 -19.73 6.76
N ILE A 160 20.30 -20.49 6.92
CA ILE A 160 20.22 -21.85 6.38
C ILE A 160 20.07 -21.69 4.86
N PRO A 161 20.94 -22.29 4.04
CA PRO A 161 20.87 -22.15 2.59
C PRO A 161 19.56 -22.77 2.10
N THR A 162 18.63 -21.92 1.69
CA THR A 162 17.41 -22.32 0.99
C THR A 162 17.72 -22.21 -0.50
N THR A 163 17.83 -23.35 -1.17
CA THR A 163 17.91 -23.42 -2.63
C THR A 163 16.57 -22.96 -3.20
N THR A 164 16.44 -21.66 -3.47
CA THR A 164 15.29 -21.11 -4.21
C THR A 164 15.31 -21.62 -5.65
N PRO A 165 14.19 -22.12 -6.20
CA PRO A 165 14.07 -22.38 -7.63
C PRO A 165 14.32 -21.09 -8.43
N PRO A 166 14.72 -21.20 -9.71
CA PRO A 166 14.90 -20.01 -10.55
C PRO A 166 13.61 -19.18 -10.58
N PRO A 167 13.70 -17.85 -10.43
CA PRO A 167 12.51 -17.00 -10.46
C PRO A 167 11.80 -17.15 -11.81
N PRO A 168 10.45 -17.24 -11.83
CA PRO A 168 9.71 -17.23 -13.08
C PRO A 168 10.03 -15.94 -13.85
N THR A 169 10.30 -16.08 -15.15
CA THR A 169 10.54 -14.95 -16.05
C THR A 169 9.26 -14.12 -16.14
N CYS A 170 9.30 -12.86 -15.69
CA CYS A 170 8.21 -11.89 -15.80
C CYS A 170 8.53 -10.92 -16.96
N PRO A 171 8.22 -11.30 -18.21
CA PRO A 171 8.43 -10.41 -19.35
C PRO A 171 7.56 -9.16 -19.22
N ASN A 172 8.11 -8.01 -19.65
CA ASN A 172 7.48 -6.70 -19.62
C ASN A 172 6.80 -6.37 -18.28
N GLU A 173 7.55 -6.51 -17.18
CA GLU A 173 7.01 -6.34 -15.85
C GLU A 173 6.54 -4.90 -15.59
N VAL A 174 5.33 -4.78 -15.05
CA VAL A 174 4.87 -3.56 -14.39
C VAL A 174 4.79 -3.83 -12.90
N LEU A 175 5.69 -3.20 -12.15
CA LEU A 175 5.78 -3.34 -10.70
C LEU A 175 4.98 -2.23 -9.99
N ILE A 176 4.11 -2.64 -9.07
CA ILE A 176 3.31 -1.76 -8.22
C ILE A 176 3.70 -2.05 -6.76
N THR A 177 4.35 -1.09 -6.07
CA THR A 177 4.89 -1.25 -4.69
C THR A 177 4.16 -0.43 -3.62
N ASN A 178 3.30 0.52 -4.01
CA ASN A 178 2.47 1.34 -3.11
C ASN A 178 1.01 0.90 -3.14
N VAL A 179 0.79 -0.39 -2.89
CA VAL A 179 -0.52 -1.02 -3.08
C VAL A 179 -1.40 -0.81 -1.84
N SER A 180 -2.38 0.10 -1.92
CA SER A 180 -3.47 0.18 -0.94
C SER A 180 -4.55 -0.85 -1.25
N ILE A 181 -5.23 -1.36 -0.21
CA ILE A 181 -6.44 -2.19 -0.37
C ILE A 181 -7.40 -1.51 -1.36
N GLY A 182 -7.95 -2.29 -2.28
CA GLY A 182 -8.89 -1.80 -3.28
C GLY A 182 -8.65 -2.41 -4.64
N ASN A 183 -9.07 -1.66 -5.65
CA ASN A 183 -9.17 -2.10 -7.02
C ASN A 183 -8.04 -1.51 -7.87
N ILE A 184 -7.29 -2.38 -8.55
CA ILE A 184 -6.33 -2.03 -9.58
C ILE A 184 -7.02 -2.20 -10.93
N ASN A 185 -7.13 -1.11 -11.68
CA ASN A 185 -7.52 -1.15 -13.09
C ASN A 185 -6.33 -1.60 -13.94
N LEU A 186 -6.38 -2.84 -14.45
CA LEU A 186 -5.28 -3.48 -15.16
C LEU A 186 -4.94 -2.78 -16.48
N ILE A 187 -5.93 -2.18 -17.14
CA ILE A 187 -5.73 -1.42 -18.40
C ILE A 187 -4.85 -0.20 -18.13
N ASN A 188 -5.13 0.55 -17.07
CA ASN A 188 -4.39 1.77 -16.72
C ASN A 188 -2.91 1.51 -16.40
N TYR A 189 -2.58 0.29 -15.97
CA TYR A 189 -1.21 -0.16 -15.73
C TYR A 189 -0.60 -0.90 -16.92
N GLY A 190 -1.21 -0.85 -18.11
CA GLY A 190 -0.66 -1.43 -19.33
C GLY A 190 -0.77 -2.96 -19.42
N PHE A 191 -1.45 -3.64 -18.49
CA PHE A 191 -1.67 -5.09 -18.59
C PHE A 191 -2.67 -5.47 -19.69
N GLY A 192 -3.48 -4.51 -20.13
CA GLY A 192 -4.51 -4.67 -21.15
C GLY A 192 -5.76 -5.40 -20.63
N ILE A 193 -6.66 -5.73 -21.56
CA ILE A 193 -7.88 -6.48 -21.29
C ILE A 193 -7.58 -7.98 -21.30
N GLY A 194 -8.26 -8.72 -20.43
CA GLY A 194 -8.22 -10.18 -20.36
C GLY A 194 -7.05 -10.72 -19.53
N PHE A 195 -7.29 -11.84 -18.86
CA PHE A 195 -6.27 -12.67 -18.21
C PHE A 195 -6.07 -13.95 -19.04
N THR A 196 -5.47 -13.78 -20.22
CA THR A 196 -5.27 -14.81 -21.25
C THR A 196 -3.82 -15.30 -21.32
N GLU A 197 -3.58 -16.37 -22.07
CA GLU A 197 -2.25 -16.99 -22.24
C GLU A 197 -1.13 -15.96 -22.49
N GLY A 198 0.03 -16.19 -21.89
CA GLY A 198 1.18 -15.26 -21.92
C GLY A 198 1.12 -14.15 -20.86
N LYS A 199 0.05 -14.09 -20.05
CA LYS A 199 -0.05 -13.18 -18.90
C LYS A 199 0.09 -13.91 -17.56
N SER A 200 0.73 -13.25 -16.61
CA SER A 200 0.72 -13.67 -15.21
C SER A 200 0.65 -12.47 -14.27
N ILE A 201 0.13 -12.72 -13.08
CA ILE A 201 0.10 -11.76 -11.98
C ILE A 201 0.88 -12.40 -10.84
N ILE A 202 1.87 -11.68 -10.31
CA ILE A 202 2.63 -12.10 -9.13
C ILE A 202 2.32 -11.14 -8.00
N MET A 203 1.91 -11.66 -6.86
CA MET A 203 1.56 -10.90 -5.69
C MET A 203 2.45 -11.33 -4.53
N THR A 204 3.06 -10.34 -3.89
CA THR A 204 3.75 -10.53 -2.61
C THR A 204 2.95 -9.84 -1.54
N GLY A 205 2.62 -10.56 -0.46
CA GLY A 205 1.76 -10.02 0.57
C GLY A 205 1.77 -10.83 1.85
N THR A 206 0.89 -10.52 2.78
CA THR A 206 0.69 -11.26 4.02
C THR A 206 -0.80 -11.29 4.34
N PHE A 207 -1.35 -12.47 4.55
CA PHE A 207 -2.69 -12.60 5.11
C PHE A 207 -2.65 -12.34 6.61
N LEU A 208 -3.51 -11.43 7.07
CA LEU A 208 -3.69 -11.08 8.48
C LEU A 208 -4.74 -11.99 9.11
N ASN A 209 -4.90 -11.87 10.43
CA ASN A 209 -5.98 -12.55 11.14
C ASN A 209 -7.35 -12.08 10.62
N GLY A 210 -8.08 -12.99 9.96
CA GLY A 210 -9.41 -12.77 9.43
C GLY A 210 -9.54 -13.20 7.96
N GLY A 211 -10.77 -13.10 7.44
CA GLY A 211 -11.06 -13.38 6.04
C GLY A 211 -10.46 -12.32 5.12
N SER A 212 -9.90 -12.77 4.00
CA SER A 212 -9.33 -11.97 2.91
C SER A 212 -9.94 -12.37 1.59
N CYS A 213 -10.01 -11.45 0.64
CA CYS A 213 -10.48 -11.75 -0.71
C CYS A 213 -9.58 -11.13 -1.77
N ILE A 214 -9.32 -11.85 -2.85
CA ILE A 214 -8.67 -11.40 -4.08
C ILE A 214 -9.61 -11.76 -5.24
N LYS A 215 -9.84 -10.84 -6.17
CA LYS A 215 -10.81 -10.98 -7.26
C LYS A 215 -10.20 -10.55 -8.59
N LEU A 216 -10.43 -11.32 -9.63
CA LEU A 216 -10.32 -10.89 -11.02
C LEU A 216 -11.74 -10.69 -11.56
N ALA A 217 -12.02 -9.47 -12.01
CA ALA A 217 -13.34 -9.08 -12.48
C ALA A 217 -13.30 -8.38 -13.83
N ASP A 218 -14.42 -8.46 -14.55
CA ASP A 218 -14.65 -7.69 -15.77
C ASP A 218 -14.95 -6.22 -15.46
N LYS A 219 -15.32 -5.42 -16.46
CA LYS A 219 -15.62 -3.99 -16.31
C LYS A 219 -16.88 -3.74 -15.47
N GLY A 220 -16.76 -2.82 -14.51
CA GLY A 220 -17.90 -2.25 -13.78
C GLY A 220 -17.69 -2.28 -12.27
N LYS A 221 -18.79 -2.17 -11.52
CA LYS A 221 -18.76 -2.25 -10.06
C LYS A 221 -18.84 -3.71 -9.61
N ILE A 222 -17.75 -4.19 -9.00
CA ILE A 222 -17.60 -5.54 -8.46
C ILE A 222 -18.81 -5.93 -7.58
N LEU A 223 -19.34 -7.14 -7.81
CA LEU A 223 -20.53 -7.71 -7.16
C LEU A 223 -21.88 -7.01 -7.45
N GLU A 224 -21.90 -6.00 -8.32
CA GLU A 224 -23.14 -5.31 -8.71
C GLU A 224 -23.37 -5.36 -10.22
N THR A 225 -22.44 -4.81 -10.98
CA THR A 225 -22.53 -4.70 -12.45
C THR A 225 -21.46 -5.48 -13.19
N ALA A 226 -20.42 -5.91 -12.46
CA ALA A 226 -19.31 -6.71 -12.96
C ALA A 226 -19.42 -8.19 -12.53
N ASP A 227 -19.07 -9.09 -13.44
CA ASP A 227 -18.80 -10.51 -13.16
C ASP A 227 -17.41 -10.65 -12.53
N VAL A 228 -17.31 -11.54 -11.53
CA VAL A 228 -16.04 -11.93 -10.91
C VAL A 228 -15.71 -13.33 -11.38
N ALA A 229 -14.91 -13.43 -12.44
CA ALA A 229 -14.54 -14.71 -13.05
C ALA A 229 -13.75 -15.60 -12.08
N PHE A 230 -12.90 -14.97 -11.26
CA PHE A 230 -12.12 -15.64 -10.23
C PHE A 230 -12.17 -14.85 -8.91
N HIS A 231 -12.73 -15.48 -7.89
CA HIS A 231 -12.66 -15.03 -6.50
C HIS A 231 -11.88 -16.05 -5.70
N PHE A 232 -10.87 -15.55 -5.00
CA PHE A 232 -10.08 -16.29 -4.03
C PHE A 232 -10.32 -15.69 -2.66
N ALA A 233 -10.72 -16.51 -1.70
CA ALA A 233 -10.80 -16.08 -0.31
C ALA A 233 -10.06 -17.02 0.62
N THR A 234 -9.44 -16.44 1.64
CA THR A 234 -8.67 -17.20 2.61
C THR A 234 -8.83 -16.62 4.02
N ASP A 235 -8.76 -17.49 5.02
CA ASP A 235 -8.80 -17.14 6.44
C ASP A 235 -7.70 -17.94 7.17
N PRO A 236 -6.57 -17.29 7.51
CA PRO A 236 -5.47 -17.93 8.21
C PRO A 236 -5.85 -18.51 9.57
N THR A 237 -6.88 -17.96 10.23
CA THR A 237 -7.30 -18.44 11.56
C THR A 237 -8.01 -19.79 11.50
N LYS A 238 -8.47 -20.19 10.31
CA LYS A 238 -9.19 -21.43 10.05
C LYS A 238 -8.44 -22.38 9.13
N ASN A 239 -7.24 -22.00 8.65
CA ASN A 239 -6.54 -22.67 7.56
C ASN A 239 -7.49 -22.95 6.38
N LEU A 240 -8.26 -21.94 6.00
CA LEU A 240 -9.28 -22.07 4.96
C LEU A 240 -8.86 -21.30 3.71
N THR A 241 -8.96 -21.94 2.56
CA THR A 241 -8.88 -21.30 1.25
C THR A 241 -10.02 -21.79 0.38
N ILE A 242 -10.69 -20.86 -0.29
CA ILE A 242 -11.79 -21.15 -1.22
C ILE A 242 -11.56 -20.40 -2.54
N CYS A 243 -12.03 -21.00 -3.63
CA CYS A 243 -12.15 -20.34 -4.92
C CYS A 243 -13.57 -20.49 -5.45
N ASN A 244 -14.15 -19.44 -6.01
CA ASN A 244 -15.40 -19.51 -6.76
C ASN A 244 -15.51 -18.28 -7.69
N SER A 245 -16.71 -18.02 -8.19
CA SER A 245 -17.00 -16.92 -9.10
C SER A 245 -18.30 -16.24 -8.69
N TRP A 246 -18.46 -14.96 -9.00
CA TRP A 246 -19.72 -14.24 -8.86
C TRP A 246 -20.24 -13.86 -10.24
N ILE A 247 -21.47 -14.28 -10.55
CA ILE A 247 -22.11 -13.97 -11.84
C ILE A 247 -23.27 -13.02 -11.60
N LYS A 248 -23.23 -11.85 -12.21
CA LYS A 248 -24.26 -10.82 -12.18
C LYS A 248 -25.62 -11.43 -12.51
N GLY A 249 -26.59 -11.16 -11.63
CA GLY A 249 -27.95 -11.67 -11.75
C GLY A 249 -28.14 -13.14 -11.35
N LYS A 250 -27.06 -13.89 -11.08
CA LYS A 250 -27.14 -15.30 -10.60
C LYS A 250 -26.58 -15.48 -9.18
N GLY A 251 -25.54 -14.72 -8.83
CA GLY A 251 -24.87 -14.77 -7.53
C GLY A 251 -23.60 -15.64 -7.50
N TRP A 252 -23.22 -16.08 -6.30
CA TRP A 252 -22.02 -16.89 -6.08
C TRP A 252 -22.17 -18.32 -6.62
N THR A 253 -21.15 -18.79 -7.32
CA THR A 253 -21.05 -20.20 -7.73
C THR A 253 -20.58 -21.08 -6.55
N PRO A 254 -20.80 -22.41 -6.60
CA PRO A 254 -20.38 -23.33 -5.55
C PRO A 254 -18.89 -23.21 -5.23
N GLU A 255 -18.53 -23.24 -3.95
CA GLU A 255 -17.13 -23.09 -3.53
C GLU A 255 -16.27 -24.30 -3.92
N ASP A 256 -15.10 -24.04 -4.49
CA ASP A 256 -14.03 -25.01 -4.60
C ASP A 256 -13.06 -24.85 -3.42
N ARG A 257 -13.03 -25.86 -2.55
CA ARG A 257 -12.18 -25.93 -1.34
C ARG A 257 -11.01 -26.91 -1.49
N SER A 258 -10.76 -27.41 -2.70
CA SER A 258 -9.67 -28.35 -2.98
C SER A 258 -8.29 -27.68 -2.85
N GLY A 259 -7.26 -28.49 -2.57
CA GLY A 259 -5.87 -28.05 -2.48
C GLY A 259 -5.38 -27.68 -1.07
N GLY A 260 -6.27 -27.58 -0.07
CA GLY A 260 -5.89 -27.24 1.30
C GLY A 260 -5.41 -25.79 1.47
N TYR A 261 -4.77 -25.49 2.60
CA TYR A 261 -4.23 -24.17 2.92
C TYR A 261 -2.73 -24.09 2.55
N PRO A 262 -2.34 -23.30 1.52
CA PRO A 262 -0.97 -23.33 1.01
C PRO A 262 -0.01 -22.35 1.69
N PHE A 263 -0.48 -21.52 2.62
CA PHE A 263 0.33 -20.45 3.21
C PHE A 263 0.90 -20.84 4.57
N ASN A 264 1.99 -20.17 4.93
CA ASN A 264 2.50 -20.18 6.28
C ASN A 264 1.86 -19.04 7.09
N PRO A 265 1.17 -19.32 8.21
CA PRO A 265 0.55 -18.28 9.03
C PRO A 265 1.56 -17.19 9.44
N ASN A 266 1.15 -15.93 9.34
CA ASN A 266 1.96 -14.73 9.67
C ASN A 266 3.27 -14.57 8.89
N LYS A 267 3.47 -15.31 7.79
CA LYS A 267 4.59 -15.11 6.88
C LYS A 267 4.15 -14.39 5.62
N GLN A 268 5.10 -13.71 5.00
CA GLN A 268 4.90 -13.20 3.65
C GLN A 268 4.71 -14.38 2.71
N PHE A 269 3.73 -14.27 1.81
CA PHE A 269 3.51 -15.19 0.72
C PHE A 269 4.04 -14.59 -0.57
N PHE A 270 4.46 -15.46 -1.47
CA PHE A 270 4.57 -15.20 -2.90
C PHE A 270 3.48 -16.01 -3.60
N MET A 271 2.55 -15.35 -4.29
CA MET A 271 1.48 -16.04 -5.01
C MET A 271 1.50 -15.61 -6.47
N GLU A 272 1.45 -16.57 -7.37
CA GLU A 272 1.47 -16.34 -8.81
C GLU A 272 0.22 -16.97 -9.44
N TRP A 273 -0.48 -16.16 -10.21
CA TRP A 273 -1.56 -16.57 -11.11
C TRP A 273 -0.98 -16.60 -12.51
N VAL A 274 -1.02 -17.74 -13.18
CA VAL A 274 -0.61 -17.90 -14.57
C VAL A 274 -1.83 -18.24 -15.40
N ALA A 275 -2.06 -17.48 -16.48
CA ALA A 275 -3.10 -17.78 -17.44
C ALA A 275 -2.63 -18.94 -18.35
N GLU A 276 -3.35 -20.05 -18.30
CA GLU A 276 -3.15 -21.23 -19.12
C GLU A 276 -4.30 -21.36 -20.15
N PRO A 277 -4.12 -22.18 -21.21
CA PRO A 277 -5.16 -22.42 -22.20
C PRO A 277 -6.50 -22.85 -21.59
N ASN A 278 -7.59 -22.65 -22.34
CA ASN A 278 -8.96 -23.02 -21.96
C ASN A 278 -9.45 -22.34 -20.67
N ASN A 279 -9.17 -21.04 -20.50
CA ASN A 279 -9.61 -20.24 -19.35
C ASN A 279 -9.21 -20.85 -18.00
N THR A 280 -7.98 -21.37 -17.94
CA THR A 280 -7.43 -22.00 -16.74
C THR A 280 -6.49 -21.04 -16.04
N ILE A 281 -6.67 -20.87 -14.73
CA ILE A 281 -5.75 -20.15 -13.87
C ILE A 281 -4.93 -21.19 -13.10
N LYS A 282 -3.63 -21.23 -13.33
CA LYS A 282 -2.69 -21.99 -12.50
C LYS A 282 -2.19 -21.11 -11.36
N LEU A 283 -2.30 -21.64 -10.14
CA LEU A 283 -1.90 -20.96 -8.91
C LEU A 283 -0.64 -21.61 -8.35
N ASN A 284 0.42 -20.82 -8.23
CA ASN A 284 1.63 -21.20 -7.52
C ASN A 284 1.74 -20.38 -6.22
N VAL A 285 2.19 -21.01 -5.13
CA VAL A 285 2.49 -20.36 -3.86
C VAL A 285 3.92 -20.70 -3.47
N ASP A 286 4.71 -19.67 -3.12
CA ASP A 286 6.13 -19.76 -2.76
C ASP A 286 6.95 -20.59 -3.77
N GLY A 287 6.69 -20.37 -5.06
CA GLY A 287 7.36 -21.03 -6.18
C GLY A 287 6.93 -22.48 -6.42
N LYS A 288 5.89 -22.98 -5.74
CA LYS A 288 5.38 -24.34 -5.88
C LYS A 288 3.96 -24.34 -6.43
N PHE A 289 3.68 -25.28 -7.33
CA PHE A 289 2.31 -25.52 -7.78
C PHE A 289 1.41 -25.84 -6.59
N TRP A 290 0.27 -25.16 -6.52
CA TRP A 290 -0.75 -25.43 -5.52
C TRP A 290 -2.00 -26.05 -6.14
N LYS A 291 -2.65 -25.35 -7.09
CA LYS A 291 -3.84 -25.86 -7.79
C LYS A 291 -4.10 -25.12 -9.10
N THR A 292 -5.06 -25.63 -9.86
CA THR A 292 -5.68 -24.90 -10.99
C THR A 292 -7.12 -24.52 -10.65
N PHE A 293 -7.66 -23.54 -11.38
CA PHE A 293 -9.06 -23.16 -11.36
C PHE A 293 -9.52 -22.80 -12.77
N SER A 294 -10.55 -23.48 -13.27
CA SER A 294 -11.09 -23.27 -14.63
C SER A 294 -12.61 -23.31 -14.56
N ARG A 295 -13.27 -22.17 -14.76
CA ARG A 295 -14.75 -22.08 -14.71
C ARG A 295 -15.32 -21.06 -15.67
N GLU A 296 -14.87 -19.81 -15.54
CA GLU A 296 -15.45 -18.68 -16.24
C GLU A 296 -14.52 -18.17 -17.34
N ASP A 297 -15.07 -17.40 -18.28
CA ASP A 297 -14.28 -16.73 -19.28
C ASP A 297 -13.38 -15.66 -18.65
N LEU A 298 -12.12 -15.61 -19.08
CA LEU A 298 -11.10 -14.69 -18.58
C LEU A 298 -10.78 -13.59 -19.59
N SER A 299 -11.44 -13.59 -20.75
CA SER A 299 -11.18 -12.67 -21.87
C SER A 299 -11.47 -11.20 -21.54
N ASP A 300 -12.44 -10.93 -20.65
CA ASP A 300 -12.92 -9.58 -20.32
C ASP A 300 -12.37 -9.02 -19.00
N ILE A 301 -11.37 -9.66 -18.39
CA ILE A 301 -10.79 -9.21 -17.11
C ILE A 301 -10.12 -7.83 -17.26
N GLU A 302 -10.56 -6.85 -16.47
CA GLU A 302 -9.99 -5.50 -16.43
C GLU A 302 -9.55 -5.09 -15.02
N GLN A 303 -9.93 -5.85 -14.00
CA GLN A 303 -9.83 -5.46 -12.60
C GLN A 303 -9.19 -6.53 -11.75
N LEU A 304 -8.19 -6.13 -10.95
CA LEU A 304 -7.65 -6.91 -9.83
C LEU A 304 -8.04 -6.21 -8.53
N ASP A 305 -8.93 -6.82 -7.75
CA ASP A 305 -9.36 -6.30 -6.45
C ASP A 305 -8.84 -7.19 -5.32
N PHE A 306 -8.42 -6.58 -4.22
CA PHE A 306 -8.12 -7.30 -2.99
C PHE A 306 -8.65 -6.51 -1.80
N SER A 307 -9.28 -7.24 -0.88
CA SER A 307 -10.12 -6.69 0.18
C SER A 307 -9.91 -7.42 1.50
N TYR A 308 -10.31 -6.76 2.59
CA TYR A 308 -10.34 -7.28 3.96
C TYR A 308 -8.95 -7.54 4.59
N ALA A 309 -8.74 -8.70 5.24
CA ALA A 309 -7.60 -8.97 6.13
C ALA A 309 -6.32 -9.36 5.38
N ILE A 310 -5.95 -8.62 4.33
CA ILE A 310 -4.78 -8.89 3.50
C ILE A 310 -3.91 -7.64 3.39
N ARG A 311 -2.59 -7.84 3.35
CA ARG A 311 -1.62 -6.80 3.03
C ARG A 311 -0.88 -7.17 1.76
N ILE A 312 -0.82 -6.26 0.80
CA ILE A 312 -0.06 -6.45 -0.43
C ILE A 312 1.18 -5.56 -0.35
N SER A 313 2.35 -6.18 -0.47
CA SER A 313 3.64 -5.51 -0.56
C SER A 313 3.93 -5.10 -2.00
N SER A 314 3.62 -5.97 -2.96
CA SER A 314 3.77 -5.66 -4.37
C SER A 314 2.87 -6.51 -5.25
N VAL A 315 2.50 -5.94 -6.39
CA VAL A 315 1.94 -6.66 -7.53
C VAL A 315 2.87 -6.48 -8.72
N LYS A 316 3.26 -7.57 -9.36
CA LYS A 316 3.88 -7.55 -10.69
C LYS A 316 2.87 -8.04 -11.69
N LEU A 317 2.67 -7.24 -12.73
CA LEU A 317 1.86 -7.59 -13.89
C LEU A 317 2.83 -7.98 -15.01
N CYS A 318 2.79 -9.24 -15.43
CA CYS A 318 3.69 -9.79 -16.45
C CYS A 318 2.90 -10.04 -17.74
N ARG A 319 3.46 -9.64 -18.88
CA ARG A 319 2.85 -9.85 -20.20
C ARG A 319 3.93 -10.19 -21.22
N GLN A 320 3.67 -11.19 -22.05
CA GLN A 320 4.47 -11.35 -23.27
C GLN A 320 3.99 -10.33 -24.30
N ASP A 321 4.92 -9.66 -24.98
CA ASP A 321 4.57 -9.01 -26.23
C ASP A 321 4.24 -10.14 -27.20
N ILE A 322 2.98 -10.19 -27.64
CA ILE A 322 2.64 -11.03 -28.77
C ILE A 322 3.26 -10.31 -29.96
N GLU A 323 4.40 -10.80 -30.45
CA GLU A 323 4.87 -10.46 -31.79
C GLU A 323 3.71 -10.73 -32.74
N THR A 324 3.07 -9.65 -33.18
CA THR A 324 2.12 -9.74 -34.28
C THR A 324 2.97 -10.06 -35.50
N THR A 325 3.03 -11.35 -35.84
CA THR A 325 3.54 -11.83 -37.12
C THR A 325 2.57 -11.39 -38.22
N THR A 326 2.51 -10.08 -38.43
CA THR A 326 1.95 -9.51 -39.65
C THR A 326 3.06 -9.65 -40.69
N PRO A 327 2.85 -10.38 -41.80
CA PRO A 327 3.86 -10.48 -42.84
C PRO A 327 4.22 -9.07 -43.32
N GLU A 328 5.52 -8.73 -43.23
CA GLU A 328 6.05 -7.42 -43.61
C GLU A 328 5.64 -7.06 -45.04
N ILE A 329 4.86 -5.99 -45.17
CA ILE A 329 4.84 -5.20 -46.41
C ILE A 329 5.94 -4.16 -46.25
N PRO A 330 6.98 -4.15 -47.12
CA PRO A 330 8.11 -3.25 -46.94
C PRO A 330 7.64 -1.81 -47.13
N THR A 331 7.66 -1.04 -46.03
CA THR A 331 7.43 0.41 -46.05
C THR A 331 8.65 1.10 -45.47
N THR A 332 9.48 1.62 -46.38
CA THR A 332 10.51 2.60 -46.07
C THR A 332 9.87 3.82 -45.43
N THR A 333 10.10 4.03 -44.13
CA THR A 333 9.78 5.30 -43.46
C THR A 333 11.03 5.92 -42.85
N PRO A 334 11.15 7.27 -42.91
CA PRO A 334 12.35 8.00 -42.51
C PRO A 334 12.48 8.09 -40.99
N PRO A 335 13.68 8.38 -40.44
CA PRO A 335 13.91 8.37 -39.01
C PRO A 335 13.05 9.43 -38.28
N PRO A 336 12.68 9.17 -37.01
CA PRO A 336 11.82 10.05 -36.25
C PRO A 336 12.50 11.40 -35.98
N PRO A 337 11.76 12.51 -35.95
CA PRO A 337 12.34 13.82 -35.71
C PRO A 337 12.84 13.93 -34.27
N THR A 338 14.10 14.32 -34.12
CA THR A 338 14.68 14.75 -32.84
C THR A 338 13.99 16.03 -32.38
N CYS A 339 13.62 16.10 -31.09
CA CYS A 339 13.00 17.27 -30.47
C CYS A 339 14.03 18.08 -29.65
N PRO A 340 14.82 18.98 -30.26
CA PRO A 340 15.72 19.84 -29.51
C PRO A 340 14.90 20.90 -28.76
N ASN A 341 15.19 21.05 -27.46
CA ASN A 341 14.54 21.94 -26.48
C ASN A 341 13.25 21.42 -25.84
N GLU A 342 13.27 20.19 -25.32
CA GLU A 342 12.23 19.68 -24.43
C GLU A 342 12.17 20.50 -23.12
N VAL A 343 10.97 20.95 -22.76
CA VAL A 343 10.68 21.59 -21.47
C VAL A 343 9.74 20.69 -20.68
N LEU A 344 10.26 20.07 -19.64
CA LEU A 344 9.52 19.21 -18.73
C LEU A 344 8.87 20.05 -17.63
N ILE A 345 7.54 20.10 -17.60
CA ILE A 345 6.78 20.74 -16.51
C ILE A 345 6.40 19.65 -15.50
N THR A 346 6.92 19.75 -14.27
CA THR A 346 6.51 18.90 -13.15
C THR A 346 5.76 19.73 -12.10
N ASN A 347 4.83 19.09 -11.37
CA ASN A 347 3.90 19.67 -10.39
C ASN A 347 2.75 20.53 -10.95
N VAL A 348 1.89 19.92 -11.77
CA VAL A 348 0.60 20.52 -12.15
C VAL A 348 -0.43 20.19 -11.07
N SER A 349 -0.85 21.18 -10.29
CA SER A 349 -2.05 21.12 -9.44
C SER A 349 -3.18 21.91 -10.11
N ILE A 350 -4.42 21.41 -9.99
CA ILE A 350 -5.63 21.86 -10.71
C ILE A 350 -5.71 23.41 -10.85
N GLY A 351 -5.70 23.88 -12.10
CA GLY A 351 -5.84 25.27 -12.53
C GLY A 351 -5.35 25.46 -13.97
N ASN A 352 -5.92 26.41 -14.72
CA ASN A 352 -5.56 26.67 -16.13
C ASN A 352 -4.07 27.00 -16.28
N VAL A 353 -3.35 26.24 -17.13
CA VAL A 353 -1.97 26.53 -17.53
C VAL A 353 -1.99 27.67 -18.55
N ASN A 354 -1.44 28.83 -18.19
CA ASN A 354 -1.29 29.95 -19.12
C ASN A 354 -0.07 29.73 -20.01
N LEU A 355 -0.30 29.25 -21.23
CA LEU A 355 0.72 28.90 -22.22
C LEU A 355 1.58 30.10 -22.67
N LEU A 356 1.07 31.34 -22.56
CA LEU A 356 1.82 32.55 -22.92
C LEU A 356 3.02 32.80 -21.97
N ASN A 357 2.91 32.40 -20.71
CA ASN A 357 3.98 32.56 -19.73
C ASN A 357 5.13 31.54 -19.91
N TYR A 358 4.91 30.52 -20.74
CA TYR A 358 5.89 29.49 -21.10
C TYR A 358 6.39 29.61 -22.54
N GLY A 359 6.19 30.78 -23.16
CA GLY A 359 6.74 31.10 -24.49
C GLY A 359 5.93 30.59 -25.68
N PHE A 360 4.74 30.01 -25.47
CA PHE A 360 3.86 29.65 -26.57
C PHE A 360 3.07 30.88 -27.01
N GLY A 361 3.32 31.35 -28.22
CA GLY A 361 2.61 32.48 -28.83
C GLY A 361 1.10 32.21 -29.02
N ILE A 362 0.35 33.28 -29.24
CA ILE A 362 -1.09 33.22 -29.53
C ILE A 362 -1.31 32.78 -30.98
N GLY A 363 -1.88 31.58 -31.18
CA GLY A 363 -2.29 31.09 -32.49
C GLY A 363 -2.25 29.56 -32.61
N LEU A 364 -3.26 28.89 -32.06
CA LEU A 364 -3.63 27.53 -32.49
C LEU A 364 -5.08 27.63 -32.98
N MET A 365 -5.25 27.73 -34.31
CA MET A 365 -6.52 27.50 -35.00
C MET A 365 -6.67 26.02 -35.30
#